data_AF-A0A8J7SW47-F1
#
_entry.id   AF-A0A8J7SW47-F1
#
_cell.length_a   1.000
_cell.length_b   1.000
_cell.length_c   1.000
_cell.angle_alpha   90.00
_cell.angle_beta   90.00
_cell.angle_gamma   90.00
#
_symmetry.space_group_name_H-M   'P 1'
#
loop_
_entity.id
_entity.type
_entity.pdbx_description
1 polymer ?
#
loop_
_entity_poly.entity_id
_entity_poly.type
_entity_poly.pdbx_seq_one_letter_code
_entity_poly.pdbx_strand_id
1 'polypeptide(L)'
;MLDLSISLDDKYKRDRGPVYMNGTQAIVRLAMLQAQRDRAAGLNTAGFVSGYRGSPLAGLDFEFWRARKFLEPLSIRFQPGLNEDIAATSVWGTQQVHFYPKPKYDGVFAMWYGKAPGVDRAGDAIKHANHAGTAKHGGVLCVIGDDHAQKSTSTTTQSEYAMMDAMIPVLAPANPQEFIDLGLFGFALSRYSGLWVAFKLVDSNISASGTIVIDPDRPPFALPNEFAMPPDGVHARWPDDRIPQEWRLKHVKVPAAQAFARANGIDRIVYDSPRARLGIVASGKSWLDLEQAMAELGLDAAACASLGLRILKLGMVWPLETGTIARFADGLEEILVVEEKRGFIEDQIKTILYDRPARPRLVGKRDETGAELLSDCLELEPNQVALALAARILRFADHGDLRARRAAIAARQPAKLAPVHARTPFFCSGCPHNTSTVTPEGSIAAAGIGCHSMAIWTGRAVAFTEMGGEGTQWIGIAPFTDSPH
;
A
#
# COMPACT_ATOMS: atom_id res chain seq x y z
N MET A 1 23.93 2.06 -31.76
CA MET A 1 23.85 3.51 -31.47
C MET A 1 22.80 3.65 -30.38
N LEU A 2 23.15 4.14 -29.18
CA LEU A 2 22.14 4.41 -28.15
C LEU A 2 21.30 5.59 -28.62
N ASP A 3 20.00 5.37 -28.82
CA ASP A 3 19.07 6.45 -29.11
C ASP A 3 18.96 7.36 -27.87
N LEU A 4 19.47 8.58 -28.02
CA LEU A 4 19.47 9.63 -26.99
C LEU A 4 18.27 10.58 -27.15
N SER A 5 17.34 10.30 -28.07
CA SER A 5 16.10 11.05 -28.13
C SER A 5 15.26 10.77 -26.88
N ILE A 6 14.97 11.83 -26.13
CA ILE A 6 14.16 11.78 -24.90
C ILE A 6 12.88 12.57 -25.16
N SER A 7 11.74 11.95 -24.91
CA SER A 7 10.42 12.58 -24.99
C SER A 7 9.67 12.46 -23.68
N LEU A 8 8.82 13.45 -23.36
CA LEU A 8 7.88 13.33 -22.24
C LEU A 8 6.92 12.15 -22.40
N ASP A 9 6.65 11.71 -23.63
CA ASP A 9 5.80 10.54 -23.89
C ASP A 9 6.52 9.21 -23.61
N ASP A 10 7.83 9.19 -23.36
CA ASP A 10 8.61 7.96 -23.14
C ASP A 10 8.12 7.16 -21.93
N LYS A 11 7.56 7.84 -20.91
CA LYS A 11 6.87 7.21 -19.77
C LYS A 11 5.78 6.21 -20.17
N TYR A 12 5.20 6.37 -21.36
CA TYR A 12 4.16 5.48 -21.90
C TYR A 12 4.59 4.78 -23.20
N LYS A 13 5.54 5.33 -23.97
CA LYS A 13 5.97 4.77 -25.26
C LYS A 13 7.19 3.85 -25.20
N ARG A 14 8.11 4.07 -24.26
CA ARG A 14 9.39 3.38 -24.26
C ARG A 14 9.22 1.94 -23.78
N ASP A 15 9.47 0.98 -24.67
CA ASP A 15 9.26 -0.44 -24.35
C ASP A 15 10.27 -1.00 -23.35
N ARG A 16 11.53 -0.54 -23.40
CA ARG A 16 12.60 -1.00 -22.51
C ARG A 16 13.58 0.10 -22.10
N GLY A 17 14.18 -0.09 -20.93
CA GLY A 17 15.26 0.75 -20.40
C GLY A 17 14.78 1.83 -19.41
N PRO A 18 15.68 2.75 -19.03
CA PRO A 18 15.39 3.74 -18.01
C PRO A 18 14.41 4.80 -18.51
N VAL A 19 13.43 5.14 -17.66
CA VAL A 19 12.47 6.22 -17.88
C VAL A 19 12.23 6.98 -16.58
N TYR A 20 12.24 8.31 -16.66
CA TYR A 20 11.87 9.16 -15.53
C TYR A 20 10.35 9.30 -15.42
N MET A 21 9.78 8.97 -14.26
CA MET A 21 8.36 9.18 -13.98
C MET A 21 8.08 9.33 -12.49
N ASN A 22 6.89 9.88 -12.18
CA ASN A 22 6.36 9.92 -10.82
C ASN A 22 5.56 8.65 -10.49
N GLY A 23 5.20 8.48 -9.22
CA GLY A 23 4.42 7.33 -8.76
C GLY A 23 3.08 7.16 -9.49
N THR A 24 2.33 8.23 -9.69
CA THR A 24 1.04 8.19 -10.42
C THR A 24 1.19 7.67 -11.85
N GLN A 25 2.24 8.13 -12.54
CA GLN A 25 2.58 7.67 -13.90
C GLN A 25 3.04 6.21 -13.89
N ALA A 26 3.75 5.77 -12.86
CA ALA A 26 4.13 4.37 -12.69
C ALA A 26 2.91 3.45 -12.52
N ILE A 27 1.84 3.87 -11.84
CA ILE A 27 0.59 3.10 -11.73
C ILE A 27 -0.11 2.95 -13.10
N VAL A 28 -0.15 4.01 -13.90
CA VAL A 28 -0.66 3.92 -15.29
C VAL A 28 0.22 2.97 -16.11
N ARG A 29 1.55 3.09 -15.98
CA ARG A 29 2.51 2.24 -16.69
C ARG A 29 2.40 0.77 -16.28
N LEU A 30 2.12 0.47 -15.02
CA LEU A 30 1.86 -0.87 -14.51
C LEU A 30 0.68 -1.52 -15.25
N ALA A 31 -0.44 -0.81 -15.42
CA ALA A 31 -1.60 -1.32 -16.16
C ALA A 31 -1.24 -1.65 -17.63
N MET A 32 -0.42 -0.80 -18.26
CA MET A 32 0.07 -1.04 -19.62
C MET A 32 0.95 -2.29 -19.70
N LEU A 33 1.89 -2.45 -18.77
CA LEU A 33 2.80 -3.60 -18.72
C LEU A 33 2.04 -4.91 -18.48
N GLN A 34 0.99 -4.89 -17.66
CA GLN A 34 0.14 -6.07 -17.47
C GLN A 34 -0.53 -6.50 -18.79
N ALA A 35 -1.13 -5.55 -19.54
CA ALA A 35 -1.74 -5.86 -20.84
C ALA A 35 -0.70 -6.38 -21.86
N GLN A 36 0.51 -5.82 -21.85
CA GLN A 36 1.59 -6.26 -22.72
C GLN A 36 2.04 -7.69 -22.39
N ARG A 37 2.15 -8.04 -21.10
CA ARG A 37 2.46 -9.42 -20.66
C ARG A 37 1.40 -10.42 -21.07
N ASP A 38 0.13 -10.05 -20.92
CA ASP A 38 -0.98 -10.94 -21.32
C ASP A 38 -0.94 -11.24 -22.81
N ARG A 39 -0.71 -10.21 -23.65
CA ARG A 39 -0.55 -10.38 -25.10
C ARG A 39 0.65 -11.23 -25.46
N ALA A 40 1.78 -11.02 -24.79
CA ALA A 40 2.99 -11.83 -25.00
C ALA A 40 2.77 -13.30 -24.61
N ALA A 41 1.90 -13.56 -23.63
CA ALA A 41 1.45 -14.90 -23.24
C ALA A 41 0.33 -15.48 -24.13
N GLY A 42 -0.08 -14.77 -25.19
CA GLY A 42 -1.14 -15.20 -26.11
C GLY A 42 -2.57 -15.06 -25.57
N LEU A 43 -2.77 -14.30 -24.49
CA LEU A 43 -4.08 -14.06 -23.90
C LEU A 43 -4.75 -12.83 -24.53
N ASN A 44 -6.04 -12.93 -24.82
CA ASN A 44 -6.87 -11.80 -25.23
C ASN A 44 -7.58 -11.20 -24.01
N THR A 45 -6.84 -10.50 -23.16
CA THR A 45 -7.39 -9.80 -21.97
C THR A 45 -7.66 -8.32 -22.24
N ALA A 46 -8.46 -7.72 -21.36
CA ALA A 46 -8.67 -6.28 -21.27
C ALA A 46 -8.31 -5.75 -19.87
N GLY A 47 -8.12 -4.44 -19.75
CA GLY A 47 -7.89 -3.77 -18.47
C GLY A 47 -9.08 -2.90 -18.06
N PHE A 48 -9.42 -2.87 -16.79
CA PHE A 48 -10.43 -1.95 -16.25
C PHE A 48 -9.94 -1.23 -15.00
N VAL A 49 -10.02 0.09 -14.98
CA VAL A 49 -9.60 0.89 -13.83
C VAL A 49 -10.76 1.76 -13.37
N SER A 50 -11.08 1.71 -12.08
CA SER A 50 -12.10 2.54 -11.45
C SER A 50 -11.72 2.88 -10.03
N GLY A 51 -12.23 4.00 -9.53
CA GLY A 51 -11.94 4.49 -8.18
C GLY A 51 -12.55 5.86 -7.97
N TYR A 52 -12.32 6.41 -6.78
CA TYR A 52 -12.76 7.76 -6.44
C TYR A 52 -11.60 8.57 -5.88
N ARG A 53 -11.62 9.88 -6.15
CA ARG A 53 -10.50 10.76 -5.88
C ARG A 53 -10.36 11.03 -4.39
N GLY A 54 -9.14 10.84 -3.89
CA GLY A 54 -8.76 11.28 -2.55
C GLY A 54 -7.25 11.24 -2.40
N SER A 55 -6.67 12.23 -1.72
CA SER A 55 -5.23 12.24 -1.43
C SER A 55 -4.83 11.00 -0.64
N PRO A 56 -3.69 10.35 -0.95
CA PRO A 56 -2.66 10.83 -1.89
C PRO A 56 -2.87 10.38 -3.36
N LEU A 57 -3.98 9.73 -3.69
CA LEU A 57 -4.30 9.20 -5.03
C LEU A 57 -5.14 10.14 -5.91
N ALA A 58 -5.44 11.36 -5.44
CA ALA A 58 -6.33 12.31 -6.13
C ALA A 58 -5.88 12.67 -7.57
N GLY A 59 -4.58 12.52 -7.88
CA GLY A 59 -4.02 12.78 -9.20
C GLY A 59 -4.21 11.65 -10.21
N LEU A 60 -4.67 10.46 -9.79
CA LEU A 60 -4.65 9.25 -10.62
C LEU A 60 -5.63 9.34 -11.79
N ASP A 61 -6.85 9.84 -11.58
CA ASP A 61 -7.84 10.08 -12.65
C ASP A 61 -7.26 10.93 -13.79
N PHE A 62 -6.59 12.03 -13.41
CA PHE A 62 -6.03 12.98 -14.37
C PHE A 62 -4.96 12.33 -15.23
N GLU A 63 -4.12 11.46 -14.66
CA GLU A 63 -3.12 10.74 -15.45
C GLU A 63 -3.73 9.64 -16.32
N PHE A 64 -4.73 8.90 -15.85
CA PHE A 64 -5.43 7.94 -16.72
C PHE A 64 -6.13 8.62 -17.89
N TRP A 65 -6.75 9.80 -17.69
CA TRP A 65 -7.32 10.58 -18.78
C TRP A 65 -6.26 11.10 -19.76
N ARG A 66 -5.13 11.61 -19.24
CA ARG A 66 -4.02 12.10 -20.07
C ARG A 66 -3.39 10.97 -20.88
N ALA A 67 -3.28 9.78 -20.30
CA ALA A 67 -2.69 8.60 -20.93
C ALA A 67 -3.65 7.86 -21.86
N ARG A 68 -4.93 8.27 -21.97
CA ARG A 68 -5.99 7.56 -22.73
C ARG A 68 -5.55 7.09 -24.11
N LYS A 69 -4.85 7.92 -24.88
CA LYS A 69 -4.35 7.59 -26.23
C LYS A 69 -3.38 6.39 -26.27
N PHE A 70 -2.73 6.08 -25.15
CA PHE A 70 -1.84 4.93 -24.98
C PHE A 70 -2.53 3.70 -24.40
N LEU A 71 -3.67 3.89 -23.73
CA LEU A 71 -4.42 2.85 -23.03
C LEU A 71 -5.43 2.15 -23.94
N GLU A 72 -6.11 2.89 -24.81
CA GLU A 72 -7.12 2.34 -25.73
C GLU A 72 -6.56 1.25 -26.67
N PRO A 73 -5.35 1.38 -27.27
CA PRO A 73 -4.75 0.31 -28.07
C PRO A 73 -4.40 -0.96 -27.27
N LEU A 74 -4.34 -0.85 -25.93
CA LEU A 74 -4.11 -1.95 -25.00
C LEU A 74 -5.43 -2.54 -24.44
N SER A 75 -6.59 -2.09 -24.93
CA SER A 75 -7.91 -2.47 -24.40
C SER A 75 -8.09 -2.14 -22.92
N ILE A 76 -7.45 -1.07 -22.44
CA ILE A 76 -7.56 -0.61 -21.05
C ILE A 76 -8.59 0.51 -20.97
N ARG A 77 -9.64 0.29 -20.19
CA ARG A 77 -10.72 1.26 -19.94
C ARG A 77 -10.57 1.87 -18.55
N PHE A 78 -10.41 3.18 -18.49
CA PHE A 78 -10.60 3.95 -17.25
C PHE A 78 -12.05 4.45 -17.17
N GLN A 79 -12.71 4.19 -16.05
CA GLN A 79 -14.05 4.65 -15.75
C GLN A 79 -14.09 5.10 -14.28
N PRO A 80 -14.08 6.42 -13.98
CA PRO A 80 -14.15 6.89 -12.60
C PRO A 80 -15.48 6.45 -11.97
N GLY A 81 -15.44 6.09 -10.69
CA GLY A 81 -16.63 5.80 -9.91
C GLY A 81 -17.35 7.07 -9.49
N LEU A 82 -18.65 6.96 -9.21
CA LEU A 82 -19.38 8.03 -8.53
C LEU A 82 -18.91 8.20 -7.08
N ASN A 83 -18.53 7.09 -6.46
CA ASN A 83 -17.96 6.96 -5.13
C ASN A 83 -17.10 5.67 -5.09
N GLU A 84 -16.52 5.36 -3.93
CA GLU A 84 -15.64 4.21 -3.75
C GLU A 84 -16.35 2.86 -3.84
N ASP A 85 -17.58 2.74 -3.33
CA ASP A 85 -18.38 1.51 -3.33
C ASP A 85 -18.88 1.13 -4.73
N ILE A 86 -19.35 2.09 -5.53
CA ILE A 86 -19.74 1.86 -6.92
C ILE A 86 -18.50 1.53 -7.77
N ALA A 87 -17.35 2.15 -7.50
CA ALA A 87 -16.09 1.78 -8.15
C ALA A 87 -15.70 0.33 -7.83
N ALA A 88 -15.76 -0.07 -6.56
CA ALA A 88 -15.43 -1.44 -6.12
C ALA A 88 -16.39 -2.47 -6.76
N THR A 89 -17.69 -2.17 -6.76
CA THR A 89 -18.72 -3.00 -7.41
C THR A 89 -18.50 -3.11 -8.92
N SER A 90 -18.10 -2.01 -9.58
CA SER A 90 -17.76 -2.02 -11.00
C SER A 90 -16.55 -2.90 -11.29
N VAL A 91 -15.51 -2.82 -10.47
CA VAL A 91 -14.33 -3.71 -10.55
C VAL A 91 -14.74 -5.16 -10.31
N TRP A 92 -15.59 -5.45 -9.33
CA TRP A 92 -16.09 -6.81 -9.10
C TRP A 92 -16.85 -7.37 -10.31
N GLY A 93 -17.68 -6.56 -10.98
CA GLY A 93 -18.38 -6.96 -12.20
C GLY A 93 -17.44 -7.43 -13.32
N THR A 94 -16.23 -6.87 -13.41
CA THR A 94 -15.21 -7.32 -14.39
C THR A 94 -14.67 -8.72 -14.11
N GLN A 95 -14.86 -9.24 -12.90
CA GLN A 95 -14.47 -10.60 -12.54
C GLN A 95 -15.58 -11.62 -12.80
N GLN A 96 -16.69 -11.17 -13.39
CA GLN A 96 -17.90 -11.97 -13.66
C GLN A 96 -18.20 -12.09 -15.15
N VAL A 97 -17.34 -11.59 -16.05
CA VAL A 97 -17.65 -11.54 -17.50
C VAL A 97 -17.93 -12.92 -18.08
N HIS A 98 -17.29 -13.97 -17.55
CA HIS A 98 -17.51 -15.36 -17.95
C HIS A 98 -18.84 -15.95 -17.48
N PHE A 99 -19.60 -15.26 -16.63
CA PHE A 99 -20.96 -15.65 -16.27
C PHE A 99 -21.97 -15.31 -17.36
N TYR A 100 -21.61 -14.40 -18.28
CA TYR A 100 -22.50 -13.89 -19.31
C TYR A 100 -22.18 -14.53 -20.67
N PRO A 101 -23.19 -14.67 -21.56
CA PRO A 101 -22.97 -15.22 -22.90
C PRO A 101 -22.09 -14.29 -23.75
N LYS A 102 -21.22 -14.87 -24.57
CA LYS A 102 -20.35 -14.17 -25.55
C LYS A 102 -19.39 -13.15 -24.91
N PRO A 103 -18.54 -13.56 -23.94
CA PRO A 103 -17.48 -12.68 -23.43
C PRO A 103 -16.55 -12.26 -24.58
N LYS A 104 -16.14 -10.98 -24.60
CA LYS A 104 -15.24 -10.44 -25.64
C LYS A 104 -13.76 -10.75 -25.38
N TYR A 105 -13.42 -11.09 -24.15
CA TYR A 105 -12.06 -11.25 -23.65
C TYR A 105 -11.97 -12.49 -22.76
N ASP A 106 -10.78 -13.09 -22.67
CA ASP A 106 -10.50 -14.26 -21.83
C ASP A 106 -10.56 -13.93 -20.32
N GLY A 107 -10.36 -12.66 -20.00
CA GLY A 107 -10.43 -12.09 -18.65
C GLY A 107 -10.22 -10.58 -18.68
N VAL A 108 -10.58 -9.92 -17.58
CA VAL A 108 -10.35 -8.49 -17.39
C VAL A 108 -9.51 -8.30 -16.14
N PHE A 109 -8.26 -7.89 -16.29
CA PHE A 109 -7.47 -7.46 -15.13
C PHE A 109 -7.99 -6.10 -14.69
N ALA A 110 -8.10 -5.88 -13.39
CA ALA A 110 -8.74 -4.67 -12.89
C ALA A 110 -7.99 -4.01 -11.74
N MET A 111 -8.15 -2.69 -11.66
CA MET A 111 -7.59 -1.88 -10.59
C MET A 111 -8.70 -1.04 -9.95
N TRP A 112 -8.87 -1.22 -8.66
CA TRP A 112 -9.62 -0.29 -7.82
C TRP A 112 -8.63 0.68 -7.17
N TYR A 113 -9.02 1.95 -6.96
CA TYR A 113 -8.25 2.86 -6.11
C TYR A 113 -9.13 3.72 -5.21
N GLY A 114 -8.63 4.01 -4.01
CA GLY A 114 -9.27 4.90 -3.06
C GLY A 114 -8.34 5.25 -1.90
N LYS A 115 -8.58 6.39 -1.26
CA LYS A 115 -7.94 6.71 0.03
C LYS A 115 -8.52 5.87 1.15
N ALA A 116 -7.87 5.84 2.30
CA ALA A 116 -8.29 5.03 3.45
C ALA A 116 -9.78 5.14 3.86
N PRO A 117 -10.41 6.32 4.05
CA PRO A 117 -11.85 6.39 4.28
C PRO A 117 -12.71 5.75 3.17
N GLY A 118 -12.20 5.77 1.94
CA GLY A 118 -12.81 5.09 0.81
C GLY A 118 -12.75 3.57 0.92
N VAL A 119 -11.67 3.03 1.51
CA VAL A 119 -11.56 1.60 1.87
C VAL A 119 -12.61 1.25 2.91
N ASP A 120 -12.75 2.07 3.96
CA ASP A 120 -13.77 1.85 5.00
C ASP A 120 -15.18 1.87 4.42
N ARG A 121 -15.49 2.83 3.54
CA ARG A 121 -16.80 2.95 2.87
C ARG A 121 -17.09 1.82 1.89
N ALA A 122 -16.09 1.38 1.14
CA ALA A 122 -16.24 0.30 0.15
C ALA A 122 -16.06 -1.11 0.75
N GLY A 123 -15.84 -1.22 2.06
CA GLY A 123 -15.49 -2.48 2.72
C GLY A 123 -16.45 -3.62 2.44
N ASP A 124 -17.75 -3.36 2.38
CA ASP A 124 -18.76 -4.38 2.05
C ASP A 124 -18.60 -4.92 0.62
N ALA A 125 -18.49 -4.02 -0.37
CA ALA A 125 -18.29 -4.40 -1.77
C ALA A 125 -16.96 -5.14 -1.97
N ILE A 126 -15.89 -4.69 -1.31
CA ILE A 126 -14.56 -5.30 -1.36
C ILE A 126 -14.60 -6.72 -0.77
N LYS A 127 -15.25 -6.92 0.38
CA LYS A 127 -15.40 -8.24 1.01
C LYS A 127 -16.16 -9.20 0.10
N HIS A 128 -17.34 -8.82 -0.36
CA HIS A 128 -18.14 -9.65 -1.28
C HIS A 128 -17.35 -10.04 -2.53
N ALA A 129 -16.62 -9.09 -3.11
CA ALA A 129 -15.81 -9.34 -4.28
C ALA A 129 -14.64 -10.30 -4.00
N ASN A 130 -13.98 -10.20 -2.85
CA ASN A 130 -12.89 -11.11 -2.48
C ASN A 130 -13.38 -12.53 -2.15
N HIS A 131 -14.52 -12.66 -1.45
CA HIS A 131 -15.16 -13.96 -1.20
C HIS A 131 -15.46 -14.69 -2.52
N ALA A 132 -16.16 -14.01 -3.44
CA ALA A 132 -16.44 -14.54 -4.77
C ALA A 132 -15.14 -14.88 -5.51
N GLY A 133 -14.15 -14.00 -5.43
CA GLY A 133 -12.83 -14.14 -6.03
C GLY A 133 -12.72 -13.56 -7.43
N THR A 134 -11.57 -13.77 -8.06
CA THR A 134 -11.25 -13.24 -9.39
C THR A 134 -11.53 -14.25 -10.50
N ALA A 135 -11.68 -13.75 -11.74
CA ALA A 135 -11.69 -14.60 -12.92
C ALA A 135 -10.28 -15.15 -13.20
N LYS A 136 -10.19 -16.32 -13.84
CA LYS A 136 -8.90 -17.02 -14.11
C LYS A 136 -7.84 -16.15 -14.78
N HIS A 137 -8.23 -15.38 -15.79
CA HIS A 137 -7.35 -14.45 -16.51
C HIS A 137 -7.66 -12.97 -16.21
N GLY A 138 -8.44 -12.71 -15.15
CA GLY A 138 -8.71 -11.37 -14.67
C GLY A 138 -7.60 -10.90 -13.73
N GLY A 139 -7.88 -10.98 -12.43
CA GLY A 139 -6.98 -10.52 -11.37
C GLY A 139 -7.25 -9.06 -11.00
N VAL A 140 -7.15 -8.73 -9.71
CA VAL A 140 -7.51 -7.42 -9.18
C VAL A 140 -6.43 -6.88 -8.25
N LEU A 141 -6.01 -5.65 -8.53
CA LEU A 141 -5.25 -4.81 -7.60
C LEU A 141 -6.15 -3.77 -6.95
N CYS A 142 -6.17 -3.76 -5.62
CA CYS A 142 -6.88 -2.77 -4.80
C CYS A 142 -5.86 -1.76 -4.27
N VAL A 143 -5.66 -0.65 -4.98
CA VAL A 143 -4.69 0.39 -4.64
C VAL A 143 -5.24 1.28 -3.52
N ILE A 144 -4.67 1.13 -2.32
CA ILE A 144 -5.11 1.84 -1.12
C ILE A 144 -4.13 2.98 -0.82
N GLY A 145 -4.66 4.19 -0.62
CA GLY A 145 -3.89 5.38 -0.27
C GLY A 145 -4.04 5.73 1.21
N ASP A 146 -3.02 5.43 2.01
CA ASP A 146 -2.98 5.77 3.42
C ASP A 146 -2.32 7.13 3.67
N ASP A 147 -2.79 7.83 4.70
CA ASP A 147 -2.28 9.11 5.20
C ASP A 147 -1.93 8.95 6.68
N HIS A 148 -0.69 8.50 6.94
CA HIS A 148 -0.21 8.20 8.30
C HIS A 148 -0.10 9.46 9.17
N ALA A 149 0.32 10.58 8.56
CA ALA A 149 0.55 11.86 9.21
C ALA A 149 -0.70 12.76 9.26
N GLN A 150 -1.85 12.29 8.75
CA GLN A 150 -3.09 13.06 8.70
C GLN A 150 -2.88 14.45 8.04
N LYS A 151 -2.16 14.50 6.92
CA LYS A 151 -1.91 15.76 6.20
C LYS A 151 -3.18 16.32 5.56
N SER A 152 -4.06 15.43 5.10
CA SER A 152 -5.26 15.79 4.32
C SER A 152 -6.49 14.93 4.64
N THR A 153 -6.36 14.01 5.60
CA THR A 153 -7.43 13.12 6.08
C THR A 153 -7.91 13.57 7.45
N SER A 154 -9.14 13.20 7.85
CA SER A 154 -9.67 13.58 9.18
C SER A 154 -9.25 12.63 10.30
N THR A 155 -8.71 11.48 9.95
CA THR A 155 -8.18 10.46 10.86
C THR A 155 -6.82 10.00 10.35
N THR A 156 -5.91 9.63 11.25
CA THR A 156 -4.71 8.89 10.83
C THR A 156 -5.12 7.48 10.45
N THR A 157 -4.64 6.98 9.31
CA THR A 157 -5.16 5.74 8.71
C THR A 157 -4.11 4.65 8.64
N GLN A 158 -4.56 3.40 8.63
CA GLN A 158 -3.76 2.19 8.49
C GLN A 158 -4.65 1.08 7.92
N SER A 159 -4.77 1.05 6.60
CA SER A 159 -5.76 0.23 5.90
C SER A 159 -5.44 -1.27 5.92
N GLU A 160 -4.24 -1.68 6.34
CA GLU A 160 -3.86 -3.10 6.40
C GLU A 160 -4.78 -3.93 7.30
N TYR A 161 -5.28 -3.37 8.39
CA TYR A 161 -6.23 -4.10 9.27
C TYR A 161 -7.57 -4.35 8.58
N ALA A 162 -8.07 -3.41 7.77
CA ALA A 162 -9.29 -3.61 6.99
C ALA A 162 -9.07 -4.70 5.92
N MET A 163 -7.89 -4.75 5.31
CA MET A 163 -7.54 -5.79 4.34
C MET A 163 -7.36 -7.16 5.01
N MET A 164 -6.77 -7.21 6.21
CA MET A 164 -6.67 -8.43 7.01
C MET A 164 -8.05 -8.97 7.38
N ASP A 165 -8.98 -8.11 7.81
CA ASP A 165 -10.38 -8.48 8.10
C ASP A 165 -11.11 -8.99 6.84
N ALA A 166 -10.84 -8.39 5.67
CA ALA A 166 -11.37 -8.84 4.38
C ALA A 166 -10.63 -10.06 3.79
N MET A 167 -9.59 -10.56 4.44
CA MET A 167 -8.69 -11.60 3.97
C MET A 167 -8.04 -11.33 2.61
N ILE A 168 -7.62 -10.09 2.40
CA ILE A 168 -6.98 -9.60 1.17
C ILE A 168 -5.47 -9.42 1.41
N PRO A 169 -4.60 -10.15 0.69
CA PRO A 169 -3.15 -9.97 0.75
C PRO A 169 -2.73 -8.54 0.49
N VAL A 170 -1.77 -8.02 1.25
CA VAL A 170 -1.32 -6.63 1.19
C VAL A 170 0.13 -6.58 0.72
N LEU A 171 0.36 -6.01 -0.46
CA LEU A 171 1.68 -5.65 -0.98
C LEU A 171 2.03 -4.21 -0.57
N ALA A 172 3.26 -4.00 -0.14
CA ALA A 172 3.74 -2.71 0.37
C ALA A 172 5.02 -2.25 -0.37
N PRO A 173 4.90 -1.68 -1.58
CA PRO A 173 6.05 -1.18 -2.32
C PRO A 173 6.70 0.03 -1.66
N ALA A 174 8.04 0.11 -1.75
CA ALA A 174 8.79 1.23 -1.20
C ALA A 174 8.85 2.44 -2.15
N ASN A 175 8.95 2.21 -3.45
CA ASN A 175 9.25 3.25 -4.45
C ASN A 175 8.60 2.94 -5.81
N PRO A 176 8.63 3.89 -6.77
CA PRO A 176 8.02 3.71 -8.09
C PRO A 176 8.52 2.50 -8.90
N GLN A 177 9.78 2.04 -8.74
CA GLN A 177 10.22 0.80 -9.38
C GLN A 177 9.45 -0.41 -8.82
N GLU A 178 9.26 -0.45 -7.50
CA GLU A 178 8.46 -1.50 -6.86
C GLU A 178 6.97 -1.38 -7.16
N PHE A 179 6.47 -0.21 -7.62
CA PHE A 179 5.09 -0.10 -8.11
C PHE A 179 4.87 -1.01 -9.31
N ILE A 180 5.84 -1.04 -10.22
CA ILE A 180 5.84 -1.96 -11.35
C ILE A 180 6.09 -3.39 -10.88
N ASP A 181 7.21 -3.63 -10.18
CA ASP A 181 7.66 -4.98 -9.89
C ASP A 181 6.66 -5.74 -8.99
N LEU A 182 6.23 -5.14 -7.87
CA LEU A 182 5.23 -5.75 -6.98
C LEU A 182 3.82 -5.68 -7.56
N GLY A 183 3.48 -4.67 -8.36
CA GLY A 183 2.17 -4.60 -9.01
C GLY A 183 1.94 -5.76 -9.99
N LEU A 184 2.97 -6.11 -10.78
CA LEU A 184 2.93 -7.25 -11.68
C LEU A 184 2.86 -8.58 -10.91
N PHE A 185 3.57 -8.69 -9.79
CA PHE A 185 3.37 -9.81 -8.86
C PHE A 185 1.95 -9.83 -8.29
N GLY A 186 1.35 -8.68 -7.98
CA GLY A 186 0.00 -8.62 -7.41
C GLY A 186 -1.08 -9.09 -8.38
N PHE A 187 -1.00 -8.75 -9.67
CA PHE A 187 -1.90 -9.34 -10.68
C PHE A 187 -1.71 -10.86 -10.81
N ALA A 188 -0.46 -11.32 -10.86
CA ALA A 188 -0.15 -12.75 -10.93
C ALA A 188 -0.61 -13.51 -9.67
N LEU A 189 -0.37 -12.95 -8.48
CA LEU A 189 -0.82 -13.44 -7.18
C LEU A 189 -2.35 -13.52 -7.11
N SER A 190 -3.03 -12.48 -7.57
CA SER A 190 -4.49 -12.41 -7.62
C SER A 190 -5.07 -13.50 -8.53
N ARG A 191 -4.48 -13.72 -9.70
CA ARG A 191 -4.84 -14.83 -10.60
C ARG A 191 -4.50 -16.19 -10.01
N TYR A 192 -3.39 -16.33 -9.30
CA TYR A 192 -3.01 -17.63 -8.74
C TYR A 192 -3.90 -18.04 -7.56
N SER A 193 -4.17 -17.12 -6.63
CA SER A 193 -4.92 -17.38 -5.41
C SER A 193 -6.44 -17.21 -5.54
N GLY A 194 -6.91 -16.52 -6.58
CA GLY A 194 -8.30 -16.12 -6.71
C GLY A 194 -8.70 -14.96 -5.79
N LEU A 195 -7.77 -14.36 -5.07
CA LEU A 195 -7.99 -13.22 -4.17
C LEU A 195 -7.88 -11.90 -4.91
N TRP A 196 -8.53 -10.87 -4.39
CA TRP A 196 -8.07 -9.50 -4.63
C TRP A 196 -6.74 -9.29 -3.92
N VAL A 197 -5.91 -8.37 -4.40
CA VAL A 197 -4.62 -8.04 -3.76
C VAL A 197 -4.56 -6.55 -3.49
N ALA A 198 -4.42 -6.18 -2.23
CA ALA A 198 -4.23 -4.80 -1.83
C ALA A 198 -2.81 -4.32 -2.14
N PHE A 199 -2.71 -3.06 -2.54
CA PHE A 199 -1.47 -2.40 -2.94
C PHE A 199 -1.34 -1.09 -2.17
N LYS A 200 -0.60 -1.12 -1.05
CA LYS A 200 -0.52 -0.01 -0.11
C LYS A 200 0.44 1.07 -0.58
N LEU A 201 -0.11 2.27 -0.77
CA LEU A 201 0.63 3.47 -1.08
C LEU A 201 0.42 4.51 0.03
N VAL A 202 1.43 5.34 0.24
CA VAL A 202 1.41 6.46 1.19
C VAL A 202 1.88 7.73 0.47
N ASP A 203 1.53 8.89 1.00
CA ASP A 203 1.85 10.19 0.39
C ASP A 203 3.31 10.31 -0.09
N SER A 204 4.26 9.86 0.73
CA SER A 204 5.69 9.95 0.44
C SER A 204 6.17 9.06 -0.71
N ASN A 205 5.55 7.91 -0.96
CA ASN A 205 5.98 7.02 -2.05
C ASN A 205 5.27 7.30 -3.38
N ILE A 206 3.97 7.64 -3.37
CA ILE A 206 3.24 7.96 -4.61
C ILE A 206 3.65 9.32 -5.18
N SER A 207 4.00 10.28 -4.32
CA SER A 207 4.48 11.59 -4.74
C SER A 207 5.96 11.58 -5.17
N ALA A 208 6.67 10.47 -4.94
CA ALA A 208 8.06 10.33 -5.36
C ALA A 208 8.19 10.29 -6.88
N SER A 209 9.33 10.77 -7.38
CA SER A 209 9.71 10.70 -8.79
C SER A 209 11.12 10.16 -8.91
N GLY A 210 11.37 9.38 -9.95
CA GLY A 210 12.68 8.79 -10.16
C GLY A 210 12.81 8.12 -11.51
N THR A 211 14.04 7.67 -11.80
CA THR A 211 14.32 6.84 -12.96
C THR A 211 13.96 5.40 -12.65
N ILE A 212 13.05 4.84 -13.44
CA ILE A 212 12.56 3.47 -13.34
C ILE A 212 13.04 2.70 -14.56
N VAL A 213 13.46 1.45 -14.38
CA VAL A 213 13.79 0.56 -15.49
C VAL A 213 12.52 -0.14 -15.92
N ILE A 214 12.10 0.14 -17.16
CA ILE A 214 11.00 -0.56 -17.82
C ILE A 214 11.57 -1.79 -18.51
N ASP A 215 10.98 -2.94 -18.20
CA ASP A 215 11.24 -4.20 -18.88
C ASP A 215 9.98 -5.08 -18.77
N PRO A 216 9.27 -5.36 -19.88
CA PRO A 216 8.06 -6.19 -19.86
C PRO A 216 8.28 -7.58 -19.29
N ASP A 217 9.49 -8.11 -19.33
CA ASP A 217 9.80 -9.46 -18.83
C ASP A 217 10.18 -9.46 -17.34
N ARG A 218 10.30 -8.27 -16.71
CA ARG A 218 10.71 -8.11 -15.32
C ARG A 218 9.57 -7.62 -14.40
N PRO A 219 9.40 -8.21 -13.20
CA PRO A 219 10.05 -9.43 -12.74
C PRO A 219 9.39 -10.66 -13.39
N PRO A 220 10.16 -11.72 -13.71
CA PRO A 220 9.55 -13.01 -14.00
C PRO A 220 8.87 -13.52 -12.72
N PHE A 221 7.85 -14.36 -12.89
CA PHE A 221 7.21 -15.02 -11.76
C PHE A 221 7.03 -16.51 -12.04
N ALA A 222 7.07 -17.30 -10.97
CA ALA A 222 6.78 -18.72 -10.96
C ALA A 222 5.37 -18.96 -10.39
N LEU A 223 4.67 -19.94 -10.94
CA LEU A 223 3.46 -20.48 -10.33
C LEU A 223 3.88 -21.70 -9.49
N PRO A 224 3.62 -21.71 -8.17
CA PRO A 224 3.92 -22.88 -7.34
C PRO A 224 3.14 -24.10 -7.84
N ASN A 225 3.85 -25.20 -8.10
CA ASN A 225 3.24 -26.46 -8.56
C ASN A 225 2.96 -27.42 -7.40
N GLU A 226 3.65 -27.24 -6.29
CA GLU A 226 3.57 -28.08 -5.09
C GLU A 226 2.36 -27.77 -4.20
N PHE A 227 1.70 -26.62 -4.41
CA PHE A 227 0.51 -26.25 -3.66
C PHE A 227 -0.72 -26.91 -4.29
N ALA A 228 -1.38 -27.79 -3.54
CA ALA A 228 -2.54 -28.53 -4.00
C ALA A 228 -3.78 -27.62 -4.12
N MET A 229 -4.07 -27.15 -5.34
CA MET A 229 -5.33 -26.45 -5.64
C MET A 229 -6.52 -27.43 -5.59
N PRO A 230 -7.70 -26.99 -5.11
CA PRO A 230 -8.88 -27.84 -5.08
C PRO A 230 -9.37 -28.14 -6.52
N PRO A 231 -10.03 -29.29 -6.77
CA PRO A 231 -10.45 -29.69 -8.11
C PRO A 231 -11.38 -28.69 -8.81
N ASP A 232 -12.20 -28.00 -8.02
CA ASP A 232 -13.12 -26.97 -8.50
C ASP A 232 -12.46 -25.57 -8.55
N GLY A 233 -11.16 -25.45 -8.27
CA GLY A 233 -10.37 -24.23 -8.39
C GLY A 233 -10.71 -23.14 -7.36
N VAL A 234 -10.13 -21.94 -7.55
CA VAL A 234 -10.24 -20.79 -6.62
C VAL A 234 -10.99 -19.58 -7.18
N HIS A 235 -11.38 -19.64 -8.45
CA HIS A 235 -11.94 -18.52 -9.17
C HIS A 235 -13.44 -18.32 -8.95
N ALA A 236 -13.90 -17.11 -9.27
CA ALA A 236 -15.31 -16.74 -9.26
C ALA A 236 -16.15 -17.70 -10.11
N ARG A 237 -17.28 -18.14 -9.55
CA ARG A 237 -18.24 -19.06 -10.18
C ARG A 237 -19.67 -18.68 -9.78
N TRP A 238 -20.64 -19.15 -10.55
CA TRP A 238 -22.05 -19.03 -10.24
C TRP A 238 -22.79 -20.30 -10.64
N PRO A 239 -23.66 -20.86 -9.79
CA PRO A 239 -23.89 -20.49 -8.40
C PRO A 239 -22.71 -20.87 -7.48
N ASP A 240 -22.54 -20.18 -6.36
CA ASP A 240 -21.54 -20.49 -5.33
C ASP A 240 -22.12 -20.21 -3.93
N ASP A 241 -22.10 -21.19 -3.04
CA ASP A 241 -22.72 -21.06 -1.71
C ASP A 241 -21.76 -20.39 -0.71
N ARG A 242 -22.32 -19.69 0.28
CA ARG A 242 -21.60 -18.81 1.22
C ARG A 242 -20.59 -19.56 2.10
N ILE A 243 -20.94 -20.75 2.61
CA ILE A 243 -20.04 -21.51 3.50
C ILE A 243 -18.85 -22.10 2.71
N PRO A 244 -19.03 -22.70 1.52
CA PRO A 244 -17.92 -23.08 0.66
C PRO A 244 -17.00 -21.91 0.28
N GLN A 245 -17.54 -20.72 -0.01
CA GLN A 245 -16.72 -19.53 -0.29
C GLN A 245 -15.82 -19.16 0.90
N GLU A 246 -16.40 -19.10 2.10
CA GLU A 246 -15.68 -18.82 3.34
C GLU A 246 -14.58 -19.85 3.62
N TRP A 247 -14.92 -21.14 3.49
CA TRP A 247 -13.95 -22.22 3.68
C TRP A 247 -12.79 -22.11 2.69
N ARG A 248 -13.08 -21.88 1.41
CA ARG A 248 -12.07 -21.76 0.36
C ARG A 248 -11.17 -20.55 0.61
N LEU A 249 -11.74 -19.42 1.04
CA LEU A 249 -10.99 -18.22 1.37
C LEU A 249 -9.91 -18.50 2.43
N LYS A 250 -10.32 -19.10 3.56
CA LYS A 250 -9.43 -19.37 4.70
C LYS A 250 -8.46 -20.51 4.48
N HIS A 251 -8.91 -21.61 3.89
CA HIS A 251 -8.14 -22.86 3.85
C HIS A 251 -7.40 -23.08 2.54
N VAL A 252 -7.70 -22.31 1.50
CA VAL A 252 -7.07 -22.47 0.18
C VAL A 252 -6.49 -21.15 -0.31
N LYS A 253 -7.31 -20.11 -0.48
CA LYS A 253 -6.91 -18.88 -1.17
C LYS A 253 -5.79 -18.13 -0.41
N VAL A 254 -5.96 -17.91 0.90
CA VAL A 254 -4.95 -17.23 1.73
C VAL A 254 -3.64 -18.03 1.82
N PRO A 255 -3.64 -19.36 2.09
CA PRO A 255 -2.42 -20.18 2.00
C PRO A 255 -1.79 -20.19 0.60
N ALA A 256 -2.57 -20.15 -0.48
CA ALA A 256 -2.06 -20.05 -1.84
C ALA A 256 -1.29 -18.74 -2.03
N ALA A 257 -1.76 -17.63 -1.45
CA ALA A 257 -1.03 -16.36 -1.50
C ALA A 257 0.36 -16.44 -0.83
N GLN A 258 0.45 -17.09 0.33
CA GLN A 258 1.74 -17.35 0.99
C GLN A 258 2.65 -18.25 0.14
N ALA A 259 2.11 -19.29 -0.48
CA ALA A 259 2.87 -20.17 -1.37
C ALA A 259 3.43 -19.41 -2.59
N PHE A 260 2.61 -18.55 -3.21
CA PHE A 260 3.05 -17.69 -4.30
C PHE A 260 4.15 -16.72 -3.86
N ALA A 261 3.98 -16.06 -2.71
CA ALA A 261 4.99 -15.14 -2.17
C ALA A 261 6.33 -15.83 -1.92
N ARG A 262 6.30 -17.05 -1.36
CA ARG A 262 7.50 -17.87 -1.15
C ARG A 262 8.21 -18.23 -2.46
N ALA A 263 7.46 -18.75 -3.44
CA ALA A 263 8.03 -19.20 -4.71
C ALA A 263 8.65 -18.06 -5.53
N ASN A 264 8.16 -16.84 -5.32
CA ASN A 264 8.60 -15.65 -6.06
C ASN A 264 9.59 -14.77 -5.29
N GLY A 265 9.94 -15.12 -4.05
CA GLY A 265 10.83 -14.32 -3.21
C GLY A 265 10.35 -12.88 -3.06
N ILE A 266 9.04 -12.68 -2.87
CA ILE A 266 8.45 -11.35 -2.67
C ILE A 266 9.10 -10.66 -1.46
N ASP A 267 9.31 -11.43 -0.39
CA ASP A 267 10.07 -11.02 0.78
C ASP A 267 11.55 -11.45 0.62
N ARG A 268 12.48 -10.54 0.92
CA ARG A 268 13.91 -10.70 0.61
C ARG A 268 14.79 -10.42 1.81
N ILE A 269 15.69 -11.33 2.13
CA ILE A 269 16.82 -11.05 3.03
C ILE A 269 17.86 -10.27 2.20
N VAL A 270 18.00 -8.98 2.47
CA VAL A 270 18.85 -8.05 1.69
C VAL A 270 20.28 -8.03 2.21
N TYR A 271 20.45 -8.17 3.53
CA TYR A 271 21.74 -8.33 4.18
C TYR A 271 21.68 -9.56 5.08
N ASP A 272 22.74 -10.36 5.07
CA ASP A 272 22.86 -11.52 5.95
C ASP A 272 24.28 -11.64 6.49
N SER A 273 24.40 -12.24 7.67
CA SER A 273 25.66 -12.54 8.33
C SER A 273 25.69 -14.00 8.74
N PRO A 274 26.81 -14.72 8.54
CA PRO A 274 26.95 -16.10 9.02
C PRO A 274 26.92 -16.20 10.55
N ARG A 275 27.02 -15.07 11.26
CA ARG A 275 26.92 -14.96 12.72
C ARG A 275 25.82 -13.97 13.11
N ALA A 276 24.72 -13.97 12.36
CA ALA A 276 23.61 -13.06 12.61
C ALA A 276 23.05 -13.23 14.03
N ARG A 277 22.94 -12.11 14.77
CA ARG A 277 22.39 -12.04 16.13
C ARG A 277 21.22 -11.07 16.21
N LEU A 278 21.27 -9.99 15.43
CA LEU A 278 20.21 -8.97 15.34
C LEU A 278 19.56 -9.00 13.95
N GLY A 279 18.26 -9.26 13.93
CA GLY A 279 17.40 -9.13 12.76
C GLY A 279 16.78 -7.75 12.67
N ILE A 280 16.63 -7.20 11.47
CA ILE A 280 15.83 -6.01 11.20
C ILE A 280 14.78 -6.34 10.14
N VAL A 281 13.53 -5.96 10.37
CA VAL A 281 12.42 -6.15 9.42
C VAL A 281 11.83 -4.79 9.07
N ALA A 282 11.64 -4.51 7.78
CA ALA A 282 10.95 -3.31 7.30
C ALA A 282 10.22 -3.55 5.97
N SER A 283 9.27 -2.67 5.65
CA SER A 283 8.47 -2.73 4.42
C SER A 283 8.11 -1.31 3.93
N GLY A 284 7.64 -1.19 2.69
CA GLY A 284 7.10 0.07 2.17
C GLY A 284 8.01 1.28 2.38
N LYS A 285 7.44 2.40 2.85
CA LYS A 285 8.20 3.61 3.18
C LYS A 285 9.22 3.37 4.31
N SER A 286 8.87 2.59 5.33
CA SER A 286 9.79 2.29 6.45
C SER A 286 11.08 1.61 6.00
N TRP A 287 11.06 0.89 4.87
CA TRP A 287 12.28 0.39 4.23
C TRP A 287 13.22 1.52 3.78
N LEU A 288 12.70 2.58 3.16
CA LEU A 288 13.50 3.73 2.74
C LEU A 288 14.04 4.52 3.94
N ASP A 289 13.26 4.63 5.01
CA ASP A 289 13.74 5.26 6.25
C ASP A 289 14.87 4.46 6.88
N LEU A 290 14.78 3.12 6.85
CA LEU A 290 15.83 2.22 7.29
C LEU A 290 17.08 2.35 6.42
N GLU A 291 16.95 2.38 5.09
CA GLU A 291 18.10 2.57 4.18
C GLU A 291 18.82 3.90 4.45
N GLN A 292 18.07 4.99 4.61
CA GLN A 292 18.64 6.29 4.97
C GLN A 292 19.31 6.24 6.35
N ALA A 293 18.67 5.63 7.35
CA ALA A 293 19.23 5.46 8.68
C ALA A 293 20.54 4.65 8.66
N MET A 294 20.58 3.56 7.90
CA MET A 294 21.79 2.75 7.70
C MET A 294 22.91 3.57 7.05
N ALA A 295 22.61 4.35 6.01
CA ALA A 295 23.58 5.21 5.35
C ALA A 295 24.17 6.25 6.32
N GLU A 296 23.35 6.90 7.13
CA GLU A 296 23.82 7.86 8.13
C GLU A 296 24.71 7.22 9.21
N LEU A 297 24.39 5.99 9.61
CA LEU A 297 25.18 5.19 10.55
C LEU A 297 26.41 4.52 9.92
N GLY A 298 26.62 4.65 8.60
CA GLY A 298 27.75 4.02 7.91
C GLY A 298 27.64 2.50 7.83
N LEU A 299 26.43 1.95 7.81
CA LEU A 299 26.15 0.52 7.77
C LEU A 299 26.04 0.03 6.32
N ASP A 300 27.19 -0.21 5.69
CA ASP A 300 27.25 -0.92 4.42
C ASP A 300 27.14 -2.45 4.59
N ALA A 301 27.24 -3.20 3.49
CA ALA A 301 27.15 -4.67 3.51
C ALA A 301 28.24 -5.32 4.39
N ALA A 302 29.46 -4.77 4.37
CA ALA A 302 30.58 -5.31 5.14
C ALA A 302 30.40 -5.03 6.64
N ALA A 303 29.96 -3.83 7.00
CA ALA A 303 29.62 -3.46 8.36
C ALA A 303 28.46 -4.32 8.90
N CYS A 304 27.40 -4.54 8.10
CA CYS A 304 26.28 -5.41 8.49
C CYS A 304 26.76 -6.84 8.77
N ALA A 305 27.62 -7.39 7.90
CA ALA A 305 28.16 -8.74 8.08
C ALA A 305 29.04 -8.84 9.33
N SER A 306 29.91 -7.85 9.59
CA SER A 306 30.82 -7.83 10.75
C SER A 306 30.08 -7.67 12.09
N LEU A 307 29.01 -6.86 12.09
CA LEU A 307 28.15 -6.60 13.23
C LEU A 307 27.15 -7.72 13.54
N GLY A 308 27.04 -8.73 12.66
CA GLY A 308 26.09 -9.82 12.84
C GLY A 308 24.64 -9.41 12.58
N LEU A 309 24.40 -8.59 11.55
CA LEU A 309 23.06 -8.14 11.17
C LEU A 309 22.46 -9.02 10.08
N ARG A 310 21.15 -9.28 10.18
CA ARG A 310 20.33 -9.84 9.10
C ARG A 310 19.15 -8.91 8.85
N ILE A 311 18.88 -8.56 7.60
CA ILE A 311 17.86 -7.56 7.28
C ILE A 311 16.88 -8.13 6.27
N LEU A 312 15.60 -8.20 6.64
CA LEU A 312 14.49 -8.67 5.83
C LEU A 312 13.66 -7.48 5.33
N LYS A 313 13.59 -7.34 4.02
CA LYS A 313 12.61 -6.49 3.36
C LYS A 313 11.36 -7.30 3.03
N LEU A 314 10.22 -6.89 3.58
CA LEU A 314 8.93 -7.48 3.23
C LEU A 314 8.33 -6.76 2.01
N GLY A 315 7.90 -7.53 1.02
CA GLY A 315 7.09 -7.07 -0.11
C GLY A 315 5.61 -7.36 0.10
N MET A 316 5.26 -8.42 0.84
CA MET A 316 3.89 -8.75 1.25
C MET A 316 3.78 -8.70 2.77
N VAL A 317 3.07 -7.69 3.29
CA VAL A 317 2.96 -7.45 4.74
C VAL A 317 1.79 -8.21 5.39
N TRP A 318 0.87 -8.73 4.58
CA TRP A 318 -0.16 -9.67 5.02
C TRP A 318 -0.59 -10.62 3.90
N PRO A 319 -0.87 -11.90 4.21
CA PRO A 319 -0.36 -12.60 5.39
C PRO A 319 1.18 -12.74 5.29
N LEU A 320 1.92 -12.62 6.39
CA LEU A 320 3.36 -12.92 6.34
C LEU A 320 3.61 -14.38 5.94
N GLU A 321 4.62 -14.64 5.12
CA GLU A 321 5.00 -16.01 4.74
C GLU A 321 5.75 -16.70 5.90
N THR A 322 5.08 -17.65 6.55
CA THR A 322 5.55 -18.25 7.81
C THR A 322 6.92 -18.91 7.71
N GLY A 323 7.21 -19.57 6.58
CA GLY A 323 8.51 -20.21 6.34
C GLY A 323 9.66 -19.21 6.25
N THR A 324 9.44 -18.06 5.59
CA THR A 324 10.41 -16.98 5.43
C THR A 324 10.70 -16.32 6.76
N ILE A 325 9.66 -16.02 7.55
CA ILE A 325 9.83 -15.47 8.90
C ILE A 325 10.57 -16.46 9.80
N ALA A 326 10.24 -17.75 9.75
CA ALA A 326 10.93 -18.80 10.50
C ALA A 326 12.42 -18.88 10.14
N ARG A 327 12.76 -18.95 8.85
CA ARG A 327 14.16 -19.00 8.38
C ARG A 327 14.92 -17.72 8.72
N PHE A 328 14.28 -16.56 8.62
CA PHE A 328 14.88 -15.29 8.99
C PHE A 328 15.23 -15.26 10.49
N ALA A 329 14.33 -15.77 11.35
CA ALA A 329 14.50 -15.80 12.79
C ALA A 329 15.55 -16.82 13.29
N ASP A 330 15.93 -17.80 12.48
CA ASP A 330 16.87 -18.85 12.88
C ASP A 330 18.24 -18.27 13.28
N GLY A 331 18.66 -18.55 14.51
CA GLY A 331 19.93 -18.11 15.09
C GLY A 331 19.92 -16.68 15.63
N LEU A 332 18.86 -15.91 15.44
CA LEU A 332 18.77 -14.54 15.97
C LEU A 332 18.50 -14.55 17.47
N GLU A 333 19.13 -13.61 18.17
CA GLU A 333 18.85 -13.30 19.58
C GLU A 333 17.75 -12.23 19.70
N GLU A 334 17.67 -11.34 18.72
CA GLU A 334 16.72 -10.23 18.70
C GLU A 334 16.28 -9.87 17.29
N ILE A 335 15.04 -9.40 17.13
CA ILE A 335 14.50 -8.80 15.92
C ILE A 335 13.97 -7.41 16.26
N LEU A 336 14.37 -6.40 15.48
CA LEU A 336 13.80 -5.06 15.46
C LEU A 336 12.83 -4.94 14.27
N VAL A 337 11.58 -4.60 14.53
CA VAL A 337 10.58 -4.31 13.49
C VAL A 337 10.46 -2.80 13.30
N VAL A 338 10.75 -2.34 12.08
CA VAL A 338 10.62 -0.95 11.66
C VAL A 338 9.40 -0.84 10.76
N GLU A 339 8.29 -0.44 11.35
CA GLU A 339 7.02 -0.22 10.66
C GLU A 339 6.35 1.06 11.17
N GLU A 340 5.46 1.65 10.38
CA GLU A 340 4.69 2.83 10.77
C GLU A 340 3.37 2.45 11.45
N LYS A 341 2.76 3.39 12.19
CA LYS A 341 1.46 3.21 12.87
C LYS A 341 1.47 2.04 13.86
N ARG A 342 0.38 1.31 14.04
CA ARG A 342 0.33 0.20 15.02
C ARG A 342 1.17 -0.99 14.57
N GLY A 343 1.62 -1.81 15.52
CA GLY A 343 2.36 -3.03 15.23
C GLY A 343 1.53 -4.04 14.45
N PHE A 344 1.70 -4.10 13.14
CA PHE A 344 0.96 -5.00 12.25
C PHE A 344 1.84 -6.15 11.79
N ILE A 345 3.08 -5.85 11.40
CA ILE A 345 4.13 -6.83 11.11
C ILE A 345 4.66 -7.42 12.42
N GLU A 346 4.90 -6.58 13.43
CA GLU A 346 5.40 -6.99 14.74
C GLU A 346 4.49 -8.06 15.37
N ASP A 347 3.18 -7.83 15.37
CA ASP A 347 2.22 -8.75 16.00
C ASP A 347 2.07 -10.08 15.23
N GLN A 348 2.17 -10.05 13.90
CA GLN A 348 2.23 -11.27 13.10
C GLN A 348 3.51 -12.07 13.36
N ILE A 349 4.67 -11.41 13.44
CA ILE A 349 5.94 -12.08 13.77
C ILE A 349 5.88 -12.71 15.17
N LYS A 350 5.31 -12.01 16.16
CA LYS A 350 5.06 -12.61 17.50
C LYS A 350 4.25 -13.88 17.37
N THR A 351 3.13 -13.82 16.65
CA THR A 351 2.23 -14.96 16.47
C THR A 351 2.93 -16.14 15.80
N ILE A 352 3.70 -15.91 14.74
CA ILE A 352 4.42 -16.95 14.00
C ILE A 352 5.52 -17.60 14.85
N LEU A 353 6.20 -16.83 15.69
CA LEU A 353 7.36 -17.29 16.46
C LEU A 353 7.01 -17.73 17.89
N TYR A 354 5.78 -17.48 18.38
CA TYR A 354 5.42 -17.68 19.78
C TYR A 354 5.67 -19.11 20.25
N ASP A 355 5.20 -20.11 19.50
CA ASP A 355 5.29 -21.53 19.87
C ASP A 355 6.66 -22.16 19.57
N ARG A 356 7.65 -21.38 19.11
CA ARG A 356 9.00 -21.90 18.85
C ARG A 356 9.78 -22.08 20.16
N PRO A 357 10.49 -23.20 20.35
CA PRO A 357 11.30 -23.44 21.54
C PRO A 357 12.41 -22.40 21.76
N ALA A 358 13.09 -22.02 20.68
CA ALA A 358 14.04 -20.93 20.62
C ALA A 358 13.45 -19.82 19.75
N ARG A 359 13.15 -18.69 20.38
CA ARG A 359 12.60 -17.49 19.72
C ARG A 359 13.43 -16.26 20.08
N PRO A 360 13.73 -15.39 19.11
CA PRO A 360 14.40 -14.13 19.39
C PRO A 360 13.51 -13.23 20.24
N ARG A 361 14.13 -12.30 20.97
CA ARG A 361 13.41 -11.16 21.53
C ARG A 361 12.87 -10.32 20.38
N LEU A 362 11.62 -9.87 20.47
CA LEU A 362 11.06 -8.95 19.47
C LEU A 362 10.90 -7.56 20.08
N VAL A 363 11.41 -6.56 19.38
CA VAL A 363 11.24 -5.14 19.71
C VAL A 363 10.83 -4.37 18.46
N GLY A 364 10.24 -3.20 18.63
CA GLY A 364 9.75 -2.38 17.52
C GLY A 364 9.11 -1.13 18.06
N LYS A 365 7.80 -1.20 18.33
CA LYS A 365 7.07 -0.10 18.98
C LYS A 365 7.56 0.14 20.40
N ARG A 366 7.79 -0.95 21.12
CA ARG A 366 8.35 -0.94 22.47
C ARG A 366 9.63 -1.75 22.52
N ASP A 367 10.48 -1.41 23.46
CA ASP A 367 11.64 -2.21 23.81
C ASP A 367 11.28 -3.29 24.85
N GLU A 368 12.28 -4.04 25.30
CA GLU A 368 12.10 -5.11 26.27
C GLU A 368 11.68 -4.65 27.68
N THR A 369 11.80 -3.35 27.98
CA THR A 369 11.36 -2.75 29.25
C THR A 369 9.93 -2.22 29.16
N GLY A 370 9.36 -2.22 27.95
CA GLY A 370 8.05 -1.63 27.66
C GLY A 370 8.12 -0.13 27.34
N ALA A 371 9.31 0.46 27.29
CA ALA A 371 9.50 1.85 26.87
C ALA A 371 9.26 1.99 25.36
N GLU A 372 8.75 3.14 24.93
CA GLU A 372 8.55 3.44 23.51
C GLU A 372 9.90 3.50 22.79
N LEU A 373 10.02 2.79 21.67
CA LEU A 373 11.21 2.72 20.83
C LEU A 373 10.98 3.35 19.46
N LEU A 374 9.84 3.04 18.81
CA LEU A 374 9.37 3.65 17.57
C LEU A 374 7.90 4.04 17.73
N SER A 375 7.51 5.20 17.20
CA SER A 375 6.15 5.72 17.36
C SER A 375 5.10 4.76 16.76
N ASP A 376 3.98 4.61 17.47
CA ASP A 376 2.77 3.92 16.98
C ASP A 376 1.72 4.88 16.41
N CYS A 377 1.92 6.19 16.58
CA CYS A 377 0.98 7.23 16.19
C CYS A 377 1.50 8.12 15.05
N LEU A 378 2.80 8.40 14.99
CA LEU A 378 3.38 9.33 14.02
C LEU A 378 4.01 8.59 12.82
N GLU A 379 4.20 9.33 11.72
CA GLU A 379 5.05 8.91 10.60
C GLU A 379 6.50 8.80 11.11
N LEU A 380 7.21 7.75 10.69
CA LEU A 380 8.60 7.55 11.09
C LEU A 380 9.54 8.45 10.28
N GLU A 381 10.52 9.02 10.97
CA GLU A 381 11.63 9.76 10.37
C GLU A 381 12.93 8.94 10.38
N PRO A 382 13.80 9.07 9.36
CA PRO A 382 15.08 8.34 9.30
C PRO A 382 15.95 8.53 10.55
N ASN A 383 15.98 9.72 11.14
CA ASN A 383 16.75 10.00 12.36
C ASN A 383 16.27 9.15 13.55
N GLN A 384 14.95 8.98 13.71
CA GLN A 384 14.38 8.16 14.79
C GLN A 384 14.76 6.69 14.58
N VAL A 385 14.64 6.21 13.35
CA VAL A 385 15.03 4.84 12.96
C VAL A 385 16.53 4.63 13.20
N ALA A 386 17.39 5.60 12.85
CA ALA A 386 18.84 5.52 13.09
C ALA A 386 19.18 5.44 14.59
N LEU A 387 18.54 6.27 15.42
CA LEU A 387 18.77 6.26 16.86
C LEU A 387 18.35 4.93 17.51
N ALA A 388 17.19 4.40 17.11
CA ALA A 388 16.70 3.11 17.57
C ALA A 388 17.62 1.97 17.10
N LEU A 389 17.96 1.93 15.80
CA LEU A 389 18.83 0.92 15.21
C LEU A 389 20.20 0.89 15.88
N ALA A 390 20.87 2.05 15.99
CA ALA A 390 22.18 2.14 16.63
C ALA A 390 22.13 1.72 18.11
N ALA A 391 21.05 2.08 18.83
CA ALA A 391 20.88 1.64 20.21
C ALA A 391 20.77 0.11 20.34
N ARG A 392 20.11 -0.57 19.39
CA ARG A 392 20.04 -2.04 19.37
C ARG A 392 21.37 -2.68 19.00
N ILE A 393 22.03 -2.19 17.95
CA ILE A 393 23.33 -2.71 17.50
C ILE A 393 24.36 -2.69 18.63
N LEU A 394 24.46 -1.56 19.35
CA LEU A 394 25.44 -1.34 20.42
C LEU A 394 25.30 -2.30 21.62
N ARG A 395 24.23 -3.10 21.70
CA ARG A 395 24.07 -4.16 22.70
C ARG A 395 24.82 -5.44 22.34
N PHE A 396 25.02 -5.68 21.04
CA PHE A 396 25.61 -6.91 20.52
C PHE A 396 27.04 -6.70 20.07
N ALA A 397 27.32 -5.57 19.43
CA ALA A 397 28.62 -5.24 18.89
C ALA A 397 28.80 -3.72 18.81
N ASP A 398 30.05 -3.29 18.91
CA ASP A 398 30.48 -1.91 18.65
C ASP A 398 31.45 -1.93 17.47
N HIS A 399 31.31 -0.99 16.55
CA HIS A 399 32.10 -0.97 15.32
C HIS A 399 32.34 0.45 14.83
N GLY A 400 33.59 0.73 14.45
CA GLY A 400 33.99 1.99 13.83
C GLY A 400 33.60 3.22 14.67
N ASP A 401 32.92 4.16 14.03
CA ASP A 401 32.45 5.42 14.59
C ASP A 401 30.95 5.40 14.97
N LEU A 402 30.33 4.22 15.09
CA LEU A 402 28.88 4.07 15.31
C LEU A 402 28.36 4.92 16.47
N ARG A 403 29.06 4.95 17.61
CA ARG A 403 28.70 5.81 18.76
C ARG A 403 28.75 7.29 18.43
N ALA A 404 29.79 7.72 17.73
CA ALA A 404 29.97 9.12 17.33
C ALA A 404 28.90 9.55 16.32
N ARG A 405 28.58 8.70 15.33
CA ARG A 405 27.48 8.92 14.38
C ARG A 405 26.14 9.01 15.07
N ARG A 406 25.83 8.08 15.96
CA ARG A 406 24.61 8.11 16.79
C ARG A 406 24.51 9.41 17.59
N ALA A 407 25.59 9.84 18.23
CA ALA A 407 25.62 11.10 18.99
C ALA A 407 25.41 12.32 18.07
N ALA A 408 26.02 12.34 16.89
CA ALA A 408 25.84 13.40 15.90
C ALA A 408 24.40 13.48 15.40
N ILE A 409 23.75 12.34 15.11
CA ILE A 409 22.34 12.28 14.72
C ILE A 409 21.45 12.78 15.86
N ALA A 410 21.70 12.36 17.10
CA ALA A 410 20.95 12.84 18.26
C ALA A 410 21.05 14.36 18.44
N ALA A 411 22.21 14.95 18.15
CA ALA A 411 22.43 16.39 18.22
C ALA A 411 21.75 17.19 17.08
N ARG A 412 21.37 16.53 15.97
CA ARG A 412 20.68 17.16 14.83
C ARG A 412 19.17 17.34 15.04
N GLN A 413 18.61 16.96 16.19
CA GLN A 413 17.18 17.20 16.43
C GLN A 413 16.85 18.65 16.09
N PRO A 414 15.87 18.90 15.19
CA PRO A 414 15.57 20.25 14.77
C PRO A 414 15.28 21.05 16.03
N ALA A 415 16.06 22.11 16.25
CA ALA A 415 15.63 23.15 17.19
C ALA A 415 14.18 23.45 16.81
N LYS A 416 13.24 23.37 17.76
CA LYS A 416 11.86 23.79 17.52
C LYS A 416 11.93 25.24 17.05
N LEU A 417 12.00 25.45 15.74
CA LEU A 417 11.97 26.77 15.15
C LEU A 417 10.63 27.35 15.59
N ALA A 418 10.67 28.44 16.35
CA ALA A 418 9.46 29.13 16.72
C ALA A 418 8.68 29.42 15.41
N PRO A 419 7.39 29.01 15.31
CA PRO A 419 6.64 29.23 14.09
C PRO A 419 6.64 30.73 13.81
N VAL A 420 7.28 31.15 12.70
CA VAL A 420 7.42 32.57 12.36
C VAL A 420 6.04 33.21 12.19
N HIS A 421 5.07 32.44 11.66
CA HIS A 421 3.63 32.72 11.73
C HIS A 421 2.84 31.40 11.60
N ALA A 422 1.83 31.18 12.44
CA ALA A 422 0.86 30.11 12.22
C ALA A 422 -0.06 30.53 11.06
N ARG A 423 0.09 29.91 9.88
CA ARG A 423 -0.81 30.14 8.74
C ARG A 423 -2.03 29.24 8.88
N THR A 424 -3.21 29.83 9.06
CA THR A 424 -4.47 29.10 8.99
C THR A 424 -4.65 28.57 7.57
N PRO A 425 -4.92 27.26 7.38
CA PRO A 425 -5.23 26.71 6.06
C PRO A 425 -6.42 27.47 5.43
N PHE A 426 -6.27 27.92 4.17
CA PHE A 426 -7.31 28.66 3.45
C PHE A 426 -7.46 28.16 2.00
N PHE A 427 -8.63 28.38 1.40
CA PHE A 427 -8.89 27.98 0.01
C PHE A 427 -7.93 28.67 -0.97
N CYS A 428 -7.49 27.95 -2.00
CA CYS A 428 -6.76 28.57 -3.12
C CYS A 428 -7.67 29.59 -3.83
N SER A 429 -7.10 30.67 -4.36
CA SER A 429 -7.86 31.79 -4.93
C SER A 429 -8.83 31.42 -6.07
N GLY A 430 -8.60 30.31 -6.77
CA GLY A 430 -9.48 29.78 -7.83
C GLY A 430 -10.20 28.49 -7.49
N CYS A 431 -10.16 28.04 -6.23
CA CYS A 431 -10.81 26.79 -5.83
C CYS A 431 -12.33 26.95 -5.79
N PRO A 432 -13.13 26.11 -6.49
CA PRO A 432 -14.58 26.20 -6.46
C PRO A 432 -15.16 26.00 -5.05
N HIS A 433 -14.44 25.31 -4.16
CA HIS A 433 -14.82 25.20 -2.74
C HIS A 433 -14.88 26.56 -2.03
N ASN A 434 -14.08 27.56 -2.44
CA ASN A 434 -14.13 28.87 -1.79
C ASN A 434 -15.49 29.56 -1.96
N THR A 435 -16.12 29.40 -3.13
CA THR A 435 -17.45 29.94 -3.41
C THR A 435 -18.55 28.98 -2.94
N SER A 436 -18.38 27.67 -3.10
CA SER A 436 -19.44 26.70 -2.79
C SER A 436 -19.67 26.50 -1.29
N THR A 437 -18.73 26.88 -0.43
CA THR A 437 -18.91 26.83 1.03
C THR A 437 -19.46 28.13 1.61
N VAL A 438 -19.88 29.09 0.79
CA VAL A 438 -20.61 30.28 1.26
C VAL A 438 -22.07 29.90 1.45
N THR A 439 -22.57 30.05 2.68
CA THR A 439 -23.93 29.68 3.06
C THR A 439 -24.87 30.89 3.03
N PRO A 440 -26.19 30.69 2.89
CA PRO A 440 -27.16 31.76 3.08
C PRO A 440 -27.04 32.38 4.47
N GLU A 441 -27.36 33.67 4.58
CA GLU A 441 -27.34 34.39 5.85
C GLU A 441 -28.28 33.73 6.87
N GLY A 442 -27.82 33.58 8.11
CA GLY A 442 -28.56 32.92 9.19
C GLY A 442 -28.59 31.39 9.12
N SER A 443 -28.01 30.76 8.08
CA SER A 443 -27.91 29.30 7.99
C SER A 443 -26.73 28.75 8.79
N ILE A 444 -26.89 27.54 9.34
CA ILE A 444 -25.81 26.75 9.94
C ILE A 444 -25.45 25.64 8.96
N ALA A 445 -24.17 25.52 8.61
CA ALA A 445 -23.67 24.41 7.81
C ALA A 445 -22.71 23.54 8.60
N ALA A 446 -22.71 22.23 8.33
CA ALA A 446 -21.67 21.31 8.74
C ALA A 446 -20.77 20.96 7.56
N ALA A 447 -19.48 20.74 7.81
CA ALA A 447 -18.53 20.42 6.75
C ALA A 447 -18.43 18.90 6.48
N GLY A 448 -18.08 18.55 5.25
CA GLY A 448 -17.47 17.23 4.97
C GLY A 448 -15.97 17.23 5.31
N ILE A 449 -15.31 16.10 5.09
CA ILE A 449 -13.85 16.02 5.21
C ILE A 449 -13.13 16.72 4.03
N GLY A 450 -11.81 16.86 4.14
CA GLY A 450 -10.97 17.42 3.07
C GLY A 450 -11.08 18.94 3.00
N CYS A 451 -11.15 19.52 1.79
CA CYS A 451 -11.24 20.97 1.63
C CYS A 451 -12.48 21.57 2.28
N HIS A 452 -13.58 20.83 2.43
CA HIS A 452 -14.78 21.31 3.13
C HIS A 452 -14.50 21.60 4.60
N SER A 453 -13.63 20.84 5.27
CA SER A 453 -13.26 21.09 6.67
C SER A 453 -12.55 22.45 6.84
N MET A 454 -11.98 23.01 5.76
CA MET A 454 -11.41 24.36 5.79
C MET A 454 -12.46 25.43 6.02
N ALA A 455 -13.72 25.19 5.63
CA ALA A 455 -14.82 26.11 5.89
C ALA A 455 -14.98 26.40 7.40
N ILE A 456 -14.66 25.44 8.26
CA ILE A 456 -14.68 25.58 9.72
C ILE A 456 -13.69 26.67 10.17
N TRP A 457 -12.45 26.63 9.68
CA TRP A 457 -11.43 27.62 10.02
C TRP A 457 -11.71 29.01 9.45
N THR A 458 -12.59 29.11 8.46
CA THR A 458 -13.08 30.38 7.91
C THR A 458 -14.37 30.89 8.56
N GLY A 459 -14.91 30.16 9.55
CA GLY A 459 -16.16 30.51 10.24
C GLY A 459 -17.44 30.29 9.42
N ARG A 460 -17.38 29.50 8.34
CA ARG A 460 -18.51 29.22 7.44
C ARG A 460 -19.26 27.92 7.74
N ALA A 461 -18.70 27.07 8.60
CA ALA A 461 -19.31 25.80 9.00
C ALA A 461 -18.97 25.44 10.46
N VAL A 462 -19.80 24.61 11.08
CA VAL A 462 -19.63 24.04 12.42
C VAL A 462 -19.49 22.53 12.32
N ALA A 463 -18.50 21.97 13.01
CA ALA A 463 -18.20 20.53 12.99
C ALA A 463 -17.97 19.94 11.57
N PHE A 464 -17.73 18.63 11.52
CA PHE A 464 -17.65 17.88 10.27
C PHE A 464 -18.15 16.45 10.43
N THR A 465 -18.34 15.77 9.30
CA THR A 465 -18.69 14.34 9.22
C THR A 465 -17.80 13.63 8.19
N GLU A 466 -17.84 12.30 8.19
CA GLU A 466 -17.20 11.43 7.21
C GLU A 466 -17.70 11.65 5.77
N MET A 467 -16.93 11.21 4.77
CA MET A 467 -17.37 11.28 3.37
C MET A 467 -18.69 10.55 3.17
N GLY A 468 -19.61 11.14 2.42
CA GLY A 468 -20.91 10.57 2.08
C GLY A 468 -21.98 10.70 3.17
N GLY A 469 -21.63 11.23 4.34
CA GLY A 469 -22.57 11.56 5.42
C GLY A 469 -22.94 13.04 5.48
N GLU A 470 -22.43 13.86 4.54
CA GLU A 470 -22.63 15.31 4.58
C GLU A 470 -24.12 15.69 4.63
N GLY A 471 -24.48 16.51 5.63
CA GLY A 471 -25.86 16.95 5.89
C GLY A 471 -26.72 15.95 6.67
N THR A 472 -26.39 14.65 6.69
CA THR A 472 -27.25 13.65 7.36
C THR A 472 -27.16 13.70 8.88
N GLN A 473 -26.12 14.32 9.44
CA GLN A 473 -26.07 14.63 10.88
C GLN A 473 -27.31 15.39 11.35
N TRP A 474 -27.88 16.25 10.49
CA TRP A 474 -29.10 16.99 10.79
C TRP A 474 -30.29 16.07 11.10
N ILE A 475 -30.39 14.90 10.45
CA ILE A 475 -31.47 13.93 10.72
C ILE A 475 -31.46 13.52 12.21
N GLY A 476 -30.27 13.35 12.78
CA GLY A 476 -30.10 13.04 14.20
C GLY A 476 -30.23 14.25 15.13
N ILE A 477 -29.90 15.45 14.66
CA ILE A 477 -29.91 16.69 15.45
C ILE A 477 -31.31 17.32 15.51
N ALA A 478 -32.05 17.31 14.40
CA ALA A 478 -33.31 18.05 14.21
C ALA A 478 -34.35 17.84 15.32
N PRO A 479 -34.56 16.61 15.87
CA PRO A 479 -35.53 16.42 16.95
C PRO A 479 -35.15 17.04 18.30
N PHE A 480 -33.92 17.55 18.44
CA PHE A 480 -33.35 18.03 19.71
C PHE A 480 -32.93 19.50 19.67
N THR A 481 -33.35 20.25 18.64
CA THR A 481 -33.11 21.69 18.51
C THR A 481 -34.33 22.39 17.96
N ASP A 482 -34.55 23.65 18.37
CA ASP A 482 -35.56 24.54 17.78
C ASP A 482 -35.06 25.22 16.48
N SER A 483 -33.84 24.90 16.04
CA SER A 483 -33.29 25.45 14.79
C SER A 483 -34.09 24.95 13.58
N PRO A 484 -34.60 25.85 12.71
CA PRO A 484 -35.34 25.47 11.51
C PRO A 484 -34.40 24.93 10.41
N HIS A 485 -34.96 24.16 9.46
CA HIS A 485 -34.27 23.64 8.27
C HIS A 485 -34.68 24.38 7.01
#